data_AF-A0A545T7F5-F1
#
_entry.id   AF-A0A545T7F5-F1
#
_cell.length_a   1.000
_cell.length_b   1.000
_cell.length_c   1.000
_cell.angle_alpha   90.00
_cell.angle_beta   90.00
_cell.angle_gamma   90.00
#
_symmetry.space_group_name_H-M   'P 1'
#
loop_
_entity.id
_entity.type
_entity.pdbx_description
1 polymer ?
#
loop_
_entity_poly.entity_id
_entity_poly.type
_entity_poly.pdbx_seq_one_letter_code
_entity_poly.pdbx_strand_id
1 'polypeptide(L)' 'MNRTDLEQKAAESVLAPLADFVMAVGMDKGLGDYSKTEIVGLVDTVLESYHQTLQELYKDEVPF' A
#
# COMPACT_ATOMS: atom_id res chain seq x y z
N MET A 1 -1.26 -6.52 20.12
CA MET A 1 -2.03 -5.34 19.65
C MET A 1 -3.47 -5.80 19.44
N ASN A 2 -4.46 -4.93 19.29
CA ASN A 2 -5.74 -5.39 18.73
C ASN A 2 -5.57 -5.55 17.21
N ARG A 3 -6.32 -6.46 16.57
CA ARG A 3 -6.30 -6.65 15.11
C ARG A 3 -6.52 -5.32 14.37
N THR A 4 -7.40 -4.48 14.91
CA THR A 4 -7.67 -3.14 14.38
C THR A 4 -6.44 -2.22 14.40
N ASP A 5 -5.55 -2.34 15.40
CA ASP A 5 -4.33 -1.55 15.47
C ASP A 5 -3.30 -2.00 14.42
N LEU A 6 -3.24 -3.31 14.15
CA LEU A 6 -2.36 -3.89 13.12
C LEU A 6 -2.83 -3.52 11.72
N GLU A 7 -4.15 -3.59 11.48
CA GLU A 7 -4.77 -3.15 10.23
C GLU A 7 -4.54 -1.66 9.98
N GLN A 8 -4.64 -0.83 11.02
CA GLN A 8 -4.35 0.60 10.89
C GLN A 8 -2.88 0.86 10.52
N LYS A 9 -1.93 0.16 11.17
CA LYS A 9 -0.51 0.27 10.82
C LYS A 9 -0.22 -0.18 9.39
N ALA A 10 -0.85 -1.26 8.94
CA ALA A 10 -0.72 -1.72 7.56
C ALA A 10 -1.35 -0.73 6.57
N ALA A 11 -2.42 -0.03 6.94
CA ALA A 11 -2.99 1.03 6.10
C ALA A 11 -2.07 2.27 6.02
N GLU A 12 -1.42 2.63 7.12
CA GLU A 12 -0.48 3.76 7.17
C GLU A 12 0.82 3.47 6.38
N SER A 13 1.29 2.22 6.35
CA SER A 13 2.52 1.85 5.64
C SER A 13 2.41 2.00 4.12
N VAL A 14 1.19 1.94 3.57
CA VAL A 14 0.91 2.12 2.14
C VAL A 14 1.25 3.53 1.63
N LEU A 15 1.22 4.54 2.51
CA LEU A 15 1.33 5.94 2.09
C LEU A 15 2.65 6.28 1.40
N ALA A 16 3.77 5.71 1.86
CA ALA A 16 5.08 5.98 1.26
C ALA A 16 5.24 5.31 -0.12
N PRO A 17 5.00 3.99 -0.29
CA PRO A 17 5.02 3.36 -1.62
C PRO A 17 4.05 4.00 -2.62
N LEU A 18 2.87 4.42 -2.14
CA LEU A 18 1.90 5.11 -2.98
C LEU A 18 2.44 6.47 -3.45
N ALA A 19 3.10 7.24 -2.57
CA ALA A 19 3.74 8.49 -2.95
C ALA A 19 4.85 8.27 -3.99
N ASP A 20 5.69 7.24 -3.79
CA ASP A 20 6.75 6.88 -4.75
C ASP A 20 6.17 6.50 -6.12
N PHE A 21 5.08 5.72 -6.14
CA PHE A 21 4.39 5.36 -7.38
C PHE A 21 3.84 6.59 -8.12
N VAL A 22 3.15 7.49 -7.41
CA VAL A 22 2.61 8.72 -7.99
C VAL A 22 3.72 9.63 -8.51
N MET A 23 4.84 9.75 -7.79
CA MET A 23 6.01 10.49 -8.27
C MET A 23 6.58 9.90 -9.57
N ALA A 24 6.65 8.56 -9.68
CA ALA A 24 7.14 7.88 -10.88
C ALA A 24 6.21 8.03 -12.09
N VAL A 25 4.89 8.04 -11.87
CA VAL A 25 3.88 8.28 -12.91
C VAL A 25 3.88 9.75 -13.36
N GLY A 26 4.11 10.67 -12.43
CA GLY A 26 4.15 12.11 -12.65
C GLY A 26 3.15 12.83 -11.77
N MET A 27 3.64 13.67 -10.85
CA MET A 27 2.81 14.33 -9.83
C MET A 27 1.78 15.30 -10.40
N ASP A 28 2.03 15.85 -11.58
CA ASP A 28 1.14 16.81 -12.25
C ASP A 28 -0.01 16.12 -12.99
N LYS A 29 0.03 14.80 -13.11
CA LYS A 29 -0.99 14.01 -13.79
C LYS A 29 -2.17 13.79 -12.83
N GLY A 30 -3.35 14.30 -13.19
CA GLY A 30 -4.56 14.03 -12.43
C GLY A 30 -5.00 12.57 -12.57
N LEU A 31 -5.69 12.01 -11.58
CA LEU A 31 -6.16 10.61 -11.62
C LEU A 31 -7.01 10.29 -12.87
N GLY A 32 -7.74 11.28 -13.41
CA GLY A 32 -8.53 11.12 -14.63
C GLY A 32 -7.70 10.92 -15.91
N ASP A 33 -6.43 11.30 -15.88
CA ASP A 33 -5.50 11.16 -17.01
C ASP A 33 -4.72 9.85 -16.97
N TYR A 34 -4.90 9.04 -15.91
CA TYR A 34 -4.20 7.77 -15.75
C TYR A 34 -4.72 6.78 -16.78
N SER A 35 -3.79 6.10 -17.44
CA SER A 35 -4.07 4.91 -18.21
C SER A 35 -4.54 3.78 -17.30
N LYS A 36 -5.22 2.80 -17.88
CA LYS A 36 -5.61 1.59 -17.17
C LYS A 36 -4.44 0.92 -16.46
N THR A 37 -3.27 0.88 -17.11
CA THR A 37 -2.07 0.25 -16.54
C THR A 37 -1.57 1.00 -15.30
N GLU A 38 -1.59 2.33 -15.32
CA GLU A 38 -1.19 3.14 -14.16
C GLU A 38 -2.18 3.00 -13.00
N ILE A 39 -3.48 2.93 -13.27
CA ILE A 39 -4.50 2.65 -12.24
C ILE A 39 -4.28 1.27 -11.61
N VAL A 40 -4.04 0.24 -12.43
CA VAL A 40 -3.77 -1.11 -11.92
C VAL A 40 -2.50 -1.12 -11.07
N GLY A 41 -1.42 -0.47 -11.51
CA GLY A 41 -0.19 -0.38 -10.72
C GLY A 41 -0.37 0.35 -9.38
N LEU A 42 -1.26 1.36 -9.33
CA LEU A 42 -1.59 2.07 -8.10
C LEU A 42 -2.31 1.14 -7.11
N VAL A 43 -3.28 0.36 -7.60
CA VAL A 43 -3.98 -0.66 -6.81
C VAL A 43 -3.01 -1.75 -6.33
N ASP A 44 -2.16 -2.25 -7.22
CA ASP A 44 -1.18 -3.30 -6.87
C ASP A 44 -0.20 -2.81 -5.80
N THR A 45 0.32 -1.59 -5.93
CA THR A 45 1.21 -0.97 -4.92
C THR A 45 0.55 -0.92 -3.53
N VAL A 46 -0.72 -0.52 -3.48
CA VAL A 46 -1.49 -0.48 -2.22
C VAL A 46 -1.67 -1.87 -1.64
N LEU A 47 -2.11 -2.83 -2.45
CA LEU A 47 -2.40 -4.18 -2.01
C LEU A 47 -1.13 -4.93 -1.57
N GLU A 48 -0.02 -4.78 -2.30
CA GLU A 48 1.25 -5.42 -1.96
C GLU A 48 1.79 -4.87 -0.65
N SER A 49 1.88 -3.55 -0.50
CA SER A 49 2.40 -2.92 0.73
C SER A 49 1.54 -3.25 1.95
N TYR A 50 0.22 -3.17 1.81
CA TYR A 50 -0.71 -3.52 2.89
C TYR A 50 -0.56 -4.98 3.31
N HIS A 51 -0.62 -5.93 2.37
CA HIS A 51 -0.54 -7.35 2.68
C HIS A 51 0.82 -7.77 3.20
N GLN A 52 1.92 -7.24 2.65
CA GLN A 52 3.27 -7.52 3.17
C GLN A 52 3.40 -7.03 4.61
N THR A 53 3.01 -5.77 4.88
CA THR A 53 3.07 -5.21 6.23
C THR A 53 2.22 -6.01 7.20
N LEU A 54 0.98 -6.33 6.81
CA LEU A 54 0.07 -7.10 7.65
C LEU A 54 0.61 -8.51 7.92
N GLN A 55 1.18 -9.17 6.90
CA GLN A 55 1.81 -10.50 7.06
C GLN A 55 3.02 -10.46 8.00
N GLU A 56 3.84 -9.41 7.93
CA GLU A 56 4.96 -9.20 8.85
C GLU A 56 4.48 -8.95 10.28
N LEU A 57 3.51 -8.08 10.47
CA LEU A 57 2.92 -7.79 11.78
C LEU A 57 2.28 -9.02 12.42
N TYR A 58 1.64 -9.89 11.64
CA TYR A 58 1.05 -11.13 12.16
C TYR A 58 2.07 -12.25 12.37
N LYS A 59 3.22 -12.26 11.67
CA LYS A 59 4.32 -13.21 11.97
C LYS A 59 4.83 -13.05 13.40
N ASP A 60 4.83 -11.83 13.92
CA ASP A 60 5.24 -11.56 15.29
C ASP A 60 4.17 -11.99 16.34
N GLU A 61 2.90 -12.13 15.94
CA GLU A 61 1.82 -12.61 16.83
C GLU A 61 1.66 -14.13 16.82
N VAL A 62 2.21 -14.84 15.82
CA VAL A 62 2.04 -16.30 15.71
C VAL A 62 3.39 -17.00 15.49
N PRO A 63 3.97 -17.65 16.52
CA PRO A 63 5.22 -18.36 16.40
C PRO A 63 4.97 -19.71 15.72
N PHE A 64 5.28 -19.83 14.43
CA PHE A 64 5.45 -21.12 13.76
C PHE A 64 6.76 -21.14 12.98
#